data_AF-A0A2E9N196-F1
#
_entry.id   AF-A0A2E9N196-F1
#
_cell.length_a   1.000
_cell.length_b   1.000
_cell.length_c   1.000
_cell.angle_alpha   90.00
_cell.angle_beta   90.00
_cell.angle_gamma   90.00
#
_symmetry.space_group_name_H-M   'P 1'
#
loop_
_entity.id
_entity.type
_entity.pdbx_description
1 polymer ?
#
loop_
_entity_poly.entity_id
_entity_poly.type
_entity_poly.pdbx_seq_one_letter_code
_entity_poly.pdbx_strand_id
1 'polypeptide(L)'
;DLYPIRTVRDDRFRLVWNLNPEAKYTNALTRTPAFQSMVEKAKSGDSHAREFVRRYQHRPELELFDCQMDPLEMNNLAENPEYRGTIRKLKGKLQQWMNSQGDNGIQTELDSIYRHRNAIGKTKEEVDAAWAEKNAR
;
A
#
# COMPACT_ATOMS: atom_id res chain seq x y z
N ASP A 1 -11.62 0.54 -0.64
CA ASP A 1 -10.72 1.41 0.17
C ASP A 1 -9.49 1.80 -0.62
N LEU A 2 -9.03 3.01 -0.36
CA LEU A 2 -7.82 3.57 -0.93
C LEU A 2 -6.59 2.94 -0.24
N TYR A 3 -5.67 2.38 -1.02
CA TYR A 3 -4.43 1.78 -0.51
C TYR A 3 -3.20 2.35 -1.23
N PRO A 4 -2.79 3.59 -0.92
CA PRO A 4 -1.70 4.23 -1.61
C PRO A 4 -0.36 3.73 -1.08
N ILE A 5 0.52 3.44 -2.03
CA ILE A 5 1.85 2.88 -1.77
C ILE A 5 2.87 3.82 -2.40
N ARG A 6 3.95 4.06 -1.68
CA ARG A 6 5.15 4.74 -2.19
C ARG A 6 6.36 3.84 -2.00
N THR A 7 7.32 3.90 -2.91
CA THR A 7 8.52 3.06 -2.79
C THR A 7 9.75 3.82 -3.24
N VAL A 8 10.87 3.47 -2.62
CA VAL A 8 12.20 3.91 -3.00
C VAL A 8 13.14 2.72 -2.91
N ARG A 9 14.11 2.68 -3.80
CA ARG A 9 15.12 1.63 -3.83
C ARG A 9 16.50 2.25 -4.02
N ASP A 10 17.49 1.70 -3.33
CA ASP A 10 18.90 1.87 -3.69
C ASP A 10 19.47 0.56 -4.24
N ASP A 11 20.78 0.47 -4.42
CA ASP A 11 21.43 -0.68 -5.06
C ASP A 11 21.18 -2.01 -4.32
N ARG A 12 20.85 -1.95 -3.02
CA ARG A 12 20.66 -3.14 -2.18
C ARG A 12 19.26 -3.22 -1.58
N PHE A 13 18.71 -2.13 -1.07
CA PHE A 13 17.48 -2.16 -0.29
C PHE A 13 16.31 -1.52 -1.03
N ARG A 14 15.12 -2.14 -0.93
CA ARG A 14 13.84 -1.53 -1.28
C ARG A 14 13.06 -1.21 -0.02
N LEU A 15 12.61 0.02 0.11
CA LEU A 15 11.64 0.46 1.11
C LEU A 15 10.28 0.64 0.43
N VAL A 16 9.24 0.06 1.02
CA VAL A 16 7.84 0.29 0.68
C VAL A 16 7.16 0.99 1.85
N TRP A 17 6.42 2.05 1.57
CA TRP A 17 5.63 2.80 2.53
C TRP A 17 4.15 2.68 2.15
N ASN A 18 3.43 1.89 2.94
CA ASN A 18 1.98 1.73 2.85
C ASN A 18 1.33 2.87 3.66
N LEU A 19 0.73 3.85 2.99
CA LEU A 19 0.21 5.07 3.64
C LEU A 19 -1.13 4.86 4.36
N ASN A 20 -1.76 3.70 4.15
CA ASN A 20 -2.99 3.29 4.83
C ASN A 20 -2.91 1.80 5.25
N PRO A 21 -2.03 1.46 6.21
CA PRO A 21 -1.75 0.07 6.57
C PRO A 21 -2.93 -0.66 7.24
N GLU A 22 -3.84 0.10 7.87
CA GLU A 22 -5.06 -0.45 8.50
C GLU A 22 -6.09 -0.97 7.49
N ALA A 23 -6.07 -0.44 6.26
CA ALA A 23 -6.95 -0.92 5.21
C ALA A 23 -6.53 -2.31 4.72
N LYS A 24 -7.50 -3.06 4.19
CA LYS A 24 -7.21 -4.35 3.56
C LYS A 24 -6.67 -4.14 2.14
N TYR A 25 -5.44 -4.58 1.87
CA TYR A 25 -4.88 -4.53 0.52
C TYR A 25 -5.62 -5.49 -0.41
N THR A 26 -6.09 -4.95 -1.54
CA THR A 26 -6.70 -5.73 -2.63
C THR A 26 -6.22 -5.21 -3.98
N ASN A 27 -6.13 -6.11 -4.95
CA ASN A 27 -5.80 -5.80 -6.34
C ASN A 27 -6.44 -6.82 -7.29
N ALA A 28 -6.16 -6.75 -8.59
CA ALA A 28 -6.68 -7.69 -9.57
C ALA A 28 -6.37 -9.17 -9.20
N LEU A 29 -5.17 -9.45 -8.66
CA LEU A 29 -4.78 -10.80 -8.24
C LEU A 29 -5.73 -11.36 -7.18
N THR A 30 -6.15 -10.54 -6.21
CA THR A 30 -7.05 -10.99 -5.14
C THR A 30 -8.40 -11.49 -5.64
N ARG A 31 -8.79 -11.16 -6.88
CA ARG A 31 -10.03 -11.63 -7.52
C ARG A 31 -9.84 -12.88 -8.37
N THR A 32 -8.60 -13.33 -8.58
CA THR A 32 -8.31 -14.50 -9.42
C THR A 32 -8.69 -15.81 -8.73
N PRO A 33 -9.07 -16.86 -9.48
CA PRO A 33 -9.30 -18.19 -8.93
C PRO A 33 -8.11 -18.73 -8.12
N ALA A 34 -6.88 -18.43 -8.57
CA ALA A 34 -5.67 -18.85 -7.86
C ALA A 34 -5.61 -18.27 -6.45
N PHE A 35 -5.81 -16.95 -6.29
CA PHE A 35 -5.81 -16.34 -4.95
C PHE A 35 -6.98 -16.84 -4.10
N GLN A 36 -8.18 -16.99 -4.70
CA GLN A 36 -9.34 -17.52 -3.97
C GLN A 36 -9.12 -18.96 -3.49
N SER A 37 -8.42 -19.79 -4.26
CA SER A 37 -8.06 -21.14 -3.81
C SER A 37 -7.17 -21.12 -2.56
N MET A 38 -6.24 -20.16 -2.45
CA MET A 38 -5.43 -19.95 -1.24
C MET A 38 -6.27 -19.47 -0.06
N VAL A 39 -7.27 -18.62 -0.30
CA VAL A 39 -8.23 -18.18 0.73
C VAL A 39 -9.04 -19.37 1.26
N GLU A 40 -9.55 -20.24 0.38
CA GLU A 40 -10.30 -21.43 0.81
C GLU A 40 -9.40 -22.43 1.57
N LYS A 41 -8.17 -22.64 1.09
CA LYS A 41 -7.18 -23.48 1.78
C LYS A 41 -6.81 -22.91 3.16
N ALA A 42 -6.73 -21.59 3.29
CA ALA A 42 -6.53 -20.92 4.57
C ALA A 42 -7.69 -21.16 5.53
N LYS A 43 -8.94 -21.06 5.04
CA LYS A 43 -10.15 -21.34 5.83
C LYS A 43 -10.25 -22.80 6.26
N SER A 44 -9.73 -23.73 5.45
CA SER A 44 -9.68 -25.16 5.80
C SER A 44 -8.56 -25.51 6.78
N GLY A 45 -7.83 -24.52 7.32
CA GLY A 45 -6.87 -24.70 8.41
C GLY A 45 -5.40 -24.77 7.99
N ASP A 46 -5.08 -24.72 6.70
CA ASP A 46 -3.68 -24.73 6.22
C ASP A 46 -2.93 -23.49 6.74
N SER A 47 -1.85 -23.72 7.50
CA SER A 47 -1.10 -22.65 8.15
C SER A 47 -0.35 -21.76 7.15
N HIS A 48 0.22 -22.36 6.12
CA HIS A 48 0.96 -21.64 5.08
C HIS A 48 0.03 -20.72 4.28
N ALA A 49 -1.12 -21.23 3.87
CA ALA A 49 -2.12 -20.43 3.16
C ALA A 49 -2.68 -19.30 4.04
N ARG A 50 -2.94 -19.57 5.33
CA ARG A 50 -3.34 -18.52 6.29
C ARG A 50 -2.30 -17.42 6.40
N GLU A 51 -1.02 -17.78 6.57
CA GLU A 51 0.05 -16.79 6.65
C GLU A 51 0.18 -15.99 5.36
N PHE A 52 0.18 -16.66 4.21
CA PHE A 52 0.26 -16.02 2.89
C PHE A 52 -0.87 -15.02 2.68
N VAL A 53 -2.13 -15.43 2.87
CA VAL A 53 -3.31 -14.57 2.69
C VAL A 53 -3.25 -13.38 3.66
N ARG A 54 -2.91 -13.63 4.94
CA ARG A 54 -2.79 -12.57 5.95
C ARG A 54 -1.73 -11.55 5.53
N ARG A 55 -0.51 -11.99 5.23
CA ARG A 55 0.61 -11.12 4.87
C ARG A 55 0.33 -10.34 3.59
N TYR A 56 -0.33 -10.96 2.61
CA TYR A 56 -0.67 -10.29 1.35
C TYR A 56 -1.71 -9.18 1.55
N GLN A 57 -2.73 -9.42 2.40
CA GLN A 57 -3.85 -8.50 2.58
C GLN A 57 -3.68 -7.49 3.72
N HIS A 58 -2.80 -7.77 4.70
CA HIS A 58 -2.53 -6.91 5.86
C HIS A 58 -1.03 -6.63 5.92
N ARG A 59 -0.64 -5.47 5.37
CA ARG A 59 0.77 -5.08 5.24
C ARG A 59 1.07 -3.94 6.22
N PRO A 60 2.22 -3.98 6.92
CA PRO A 60 2.59 -2.94 7.89
C PRO A 60 2.86 -1.61 7.18
N GLU A 61 2.92 -0.50 7.92
CA GLU A 61 3.23 0.83 7.35
C GLU A 61 4.53 0.80 6.54
N LEU A 62 5.58 0.16 7.06
CA LEU A 62 6.89 0.10 6.43
C LEU A 62 7.29 -1.35 6.16
N GLU A 63 7.78 -1.59 4.95
CA GLU A 63 8.39 -2.86 4.56
C GLU A 63 9.76 -2.58 3.96
N LEU A 64 10.82 -3.16 4.53
CA LEU A 64 12.19 -3.04 4.04
C LEU A 64 12.69 -4.42 3.60
N PHE A 65 13.21 -4.51 2.39
CA PHE A 65 13.75 -5.75 1.84
C PHE A 65 15.19 -5.55 1.39
N ASP A 66 16.07 -6.51 1.70
CA ASP A 66 17.40 -6.62 1.12
C ASP A 66 17.29 -7.39 -0.20
N CYS A 67 17.21 -6.69 -1.32
CA CYS A 67 16.96 -7.30 -2.61
C CYS A 67 18.17 -8.07 -3.19
N GLN A 68 19.34 -8.00 -2.54
CA GLN A 68 20.51 -8.80 -2.92
C GLN A 68 20.50 -10.16 -2.21
N MET A 69 20.18 -10.16 -0.92
CA MET A 69 20.12 -11.39 -0.10
C MET A 69 18.77 -12.11 -0.20
N ASP A 70 17.70 -11.36 -0.44
CA ASP A 70 16.33 -11.82 -0.55
C ASP A 70 15.68 -11.26 -1.83
N PRO A 71 16.02 -11.81 -3.00
CA PRO A 71 15.52 -11.31 -4.29
C PRO A 71 14.01 -11.50 -4.48
N LEU A 72 13.37 -12.33 -3.67
CA LEU A 72 11.92 -12.53 -3.66
C LEU A 72 11.19 -11.67 -2.63
N GLU A 73 11.92 -10.89 -1.82
CA GLU A 73 11.38 -9.93 -0.87
C GLU A 73 10.41 -10.59 0.13
N MET A 74 10.77 -11.78 0.58
CA MET A 74 9.97 -12.59 1.50
C MET A 74 10.22 -12.25 2.98
N ASN A 75 11.29 -11.54 3.30
CA ASN A 75 11.72 -11.22 4.65
C ASN A 75 11.69 -9.71 4.88
N ASN A 76 10.62 -9.22 5.53
CA ASN A 76 10.52 -7.82 5.91
C ASN A 76 11.44 -7.50 7.09
N LEU A 77 12.41 -6.60 6.88
CA LEU A 77 13.41 -6.16 7.84
C LEU A 77 13.00 -4.89 8.61
N ALA A 78 11.81 -4.33 8.36
CA ALA A 78 11.42 -3.02 8.88
C ALA A 78 11.40 -2.92 10.42
N GLU A 79 11.09 -4.03 11.11
CA GLU A 79 11.04 -4.09 12.57
C GLU A 79 12.41 -4.36 13.20
N ASN A 80 13.42 -4.77 12.41
CA ASN A 80 14.76 -5.05 12.94
C ASN A 80 15.48 -3.72 13.26
N PRO A 81 15.89 -3.49 14.53
CA PRO A 81 16.56 -2.27 14.95
C PRO A 81 17.83 -1.92 14.18
N GLU A 82 18.57 -2.92 13.67
CA GLU A 82 19.80 -2.74 12.90
C GLU A 82 19.57 -1.91 11.63
N TYR A 83 18.38 -2.00 11.03
CA TYR A 83 18.05 -1.35 9.76
C TYR A 83 17.40 0.03 9.91
N ARG A 84 17.22 0.54 11.13
CA ARG A 84 16.62 1.87 11.38
C ARG A 84 17.36 3.01 10.67
N GLY A 85 18.67 2.90 10.53
CA GLY A 85 19.48 3.85 9.76
C GLY A 85 19.12 3.85 8.27
N THR A 86 19.03 2.66 7.67
CA THR A 86 18.63 2.45 6.28
C THR A 86 17.22 2.97 6.01
N ILE A 87 16.26 2.66 6.88
CA ILE A 87 14.88 3.14 6.78
C ILE A 87 14.83 4.67 6.82
N ARG A 88 15.50 5.32 7.78
CA ARG A 88 15.54 6.80 7.85
C ARG A 88 16.12 7.42 6.58
N LYS A 89 17.24 6.89 6.08
CA LYS A 89 17.87 7.37 4.85
C LYS A 89 16.93 7.26 3.65
N LEU A 90 16.34 6.08 3.43
CA LEU A 90 15.47 5.81 2.29
C LEU A 90 14.15 6.59 2.40
N LYS A 91 13.47 6.55 3.56
CA LYS A 91 12.23 7.30 3.78
C LYS A 91 12.44 8.81 3.60
N GLY A 92 13.57 9.35 4.05
CA GLY A 92 13.92 10.76 3.83
C GLY A 92 14.08 11.11 2.35
N LYS A 93 14.77 10.28 1.56
CA LYS A 93 14.87 10.45 0.09
C LYS A 93 13.49 10.38 -0.57
N LEU A 94 12.67 9.42 -0.17
CA LEU A 94 11.32 9.25 -0.70
C LEU A 94 10.45 10.48 -0.42
N GLN A 95 10.47 10.98 0.82
CA GLN A 95 9.73 12.19 1.20
C GLN A 95 10.19 13.43 0.45
N GLN A 96 11.51 13.62 0.28
CA GLN A 96 12.03 14.74 -0.53
C GLN A 96 11.53 14.66 -1.96
N TRP A 97 11.54 13.48 -2.56
CA TRP A 97 11.02 13.28 -3.90
C TRP A 97 9.50 13.51 -3.96
N MET A 98 8.71 12.95 -3.04
CA MET A 98 7.27 13.20 -2.94
C MET A 98 6.96 14.70 -2.88
N ASN A 99 7.64 15.44 -2.01
CA ASN A 99 7.47 16.89 -1.89
C ASN A 99 7.79 17.62 -3.21
N SER A 100 8.84 17.20 -3.93
CA SER A 100 9.19 17.79 -5.23
C SER A 100 8.13 17.57 -6.32
N GLN A 101 7.28 16.55 -6.15
CA GLN A 101 6.18 16.24 -7.07
C GLN A 101 4.83 16.84 -6.62
N GLY A 102 4.81 17.57 -5.49
CA GLY A 102 3.56 18.03 -4.88
C GLY A 102 2.72 16.90 -4.29
N ASP A 103 3.35 15.77 -3.95
CA ASP A 103 2.68 14.62 -3.35
C ASP A 103 2.66 14.72 -1.81
N ASN A 104 1.50 15.05 -1.27
CA ASN A 104 1.21 15.14 0.16
C ASN A 104 0.82 13.79 0.80
N GLY A 105 1.16 12.66 0.17
CA GLY A 105 0.87 11.33 0.68
C GLY A 105 -0.62 11.00 0.63
N ILE A 106 -1.20 10.56 1.76
CA ILE A 106 -2.62 10.15 1.81
C ILE A 106 -3.57 11.27 1.37
N GLN A 107 -3.22 12.54 1.65
CA GLN A 107 -4.06 13.67 1.27
C GLN A 107 -4.16 13.82 -0.25
N THR A 108 -3.08 13.58 -1.00
CA THR A 108 -3.08 13.58 -2.47
C THR A 108 -4.17 12.65 -3.04
N GLU A 109 -4.34 11.53 -2.37
CA GLU A 109 -5.19 10.44 -2.79
C GLU A 109 -6.65 10.68 -2.38
N LEU A 110 -6.87 11.26 -1.20
CA LEU A 110 -8.18 11.76 -0.79
C LEU A 110 -8.67 12.87 -1.73
N ASP A 111 -7.79 13.79 -2.11
CA ASP A 111 -8.08 14.90 -3.02
C ASP A 111 -8.28 14.46 -4.47
N SER A 112 -7.96 13.21 -4.81
CA SER A 112 -8.06 12.69 -6.19
C SER A 112 -9.49 12.74 -6.73
N ILE A 113 -10.50 12.67 -5.85
CA ILE A 113 -11.92 12.74 -6.23
C ILE A 113 -12.27 14.06 -6.93
N TYR A 114 -11.60 15.16 -6.54
CA TYR A 114 -11.81 16.48 -7.11
C TYR A 114 -11.14 16.68 -8.48
N ARG A 115 -10.20 15.79 -8.82
CA ARG A 115 -9.46 15.83 -10.11
C ARG A 115 -10.00 14.82 -11.11
N HIS A 116 -10.95 13.98 -10.71
CA HIS A 116 -11.55 12.96 -11.56
C HIS A 116 -12.42 13.61 -12.65
N ARG A 117 -12.56 12.96 -13.82
CA ARG A 117 -13.43 13.41 -14.92
C ARG A 117 -14.86 13.75 -14.49
N ASN A 118 -15.35 13.11 -13.44
CA ASN A 118 -16.72 13.27 -12.94
C ASN A 118 -16.91 14.53 -12.07
N ALA A 119 -15.80 15.18 -11.70
CA ALA A 119 -15.77 16.44 -10.96
C ALA A 119 -15.66 17.67 -11.88
N ILE A 120 -15.45 17.48 -13.19
CA ILE A 120 -15.35 18.59 -14.15
C ILE A 120 -16.66 19.39 -14.13
N GLY A 121 -16.54 20.70 -13.86
CA GLY A 121 -17.67 21.63 -13.81
C GLY A 121 -18.51 21.59 -12.54
N LYS A 122 -18.10 20.81 -11.53
CA LYS A 122 -18.80 20.70 -10.23
C LYS A 122 -18.09 21.47 -9.12
N THR A 123 -18.84 21.93 -8.13
CA THR A 123 -18.25 22.45 -6.88
C THR A 123 -17.73 21.31 -6.00
N LYS A 124 -16.91 21.62 -4.99
CA LYS A 124 -16.44 20.59 -4.04
C LYS A 124 -17.59 19.91 -3.33
N GLU A 125 -18.59 20.68 -2.91
CA GLU A 125 -19.78 20.20 -2.20
C GLU A 125 -20.57 19.19 -3.05
N GLU A 126 -20.70 19.44 -4.35
CA GLU A 126 -21.37 18.52 -5.28
C GLU A 126 -20.58 17.22 -5.47
N VAL A 127 -19.24 17.29 -5.50
CA VAL A 127 -18.36 16.11 -5.58
C VAL A 127 -18.44 15.29 -4.29
N ASP A 128 -18.39 15.95 -3.13
CA ASP A 128 -18.47 15.33 -1.82
C ASP A 128 -19.81 14.62 -1.61
N ALA A 129 -20.92 15.28 -1.96
CA ALA A 129 -22.25 14.68 -1.88
C ALA A 129 -22.37 13.42 -2.75
N ALA A 130 -21.90 13.48 -4.00
CA ALA A 130 -21.92 12.33 -4.91
C ALA A 130 -21.02 11.18 -4.43
N TRP A 131 -19.88 11.50 -3.82
CA TRP A 131 -18.98 10.49 -3.24
C TRP A 131 -19.60 9.84 -2.00
N ALA A 132 -20.21 10.62 -1.11
CA ALA A 132 -20.90 10.11 0.08
C ALA A 132 -22.06 9.17 -0.29
N GLU A 133 -22.91 9.56 -1.25
CA GLU A 133 -24.02 8.72 -1.71
C GLU A 133 -23.54 7.37 -2.27
N LYS A 134 -22.45 7.38 -3.05
CA LYS A 134 -21.88 6.17 -3.63
C LYS A 134 -21.35 5.19 -2.56
N ASN A 135 -20.76 5.70 -1.48
CA ASN A 135 -20.18 4.88 -0.42
C ASN A 135 -21.18 4.50 0.69
N ALA A 136 -22.39 5.04 0.67
CA ALA A 136 -23.47 4.67 1.58
C ALA A 136 -24.31 3.47 1.10
N ARG A 137 -24.06 2.97 -0.12
CA ARG A 137 -24.72 1.81 -0.74
C ARG A 137 -23.82 0.58 -0.70
#